data_AF-A0A4Y5SNI8-F1
#
_entry.id   AF-A0A4Y5SNI8-F1
#
_cell.length_a   1.000
_cell.length_b   1.000
_cell.length_c   1.000
_cell.angle_alpha   90.00
_cell.angle_beta   90.00
_cell.angle_gamma   90.00
#
_symmetry.space_group_name_H-M   'P 1'
#
loop_
_entity.id
_entity.type
_entity.pdbx_description
1 polymer ?
#
loop_
_entity_poly.entity_id
_entity_poly.type
_entity_poly.pdbx_seq_one_letter_code
_entity_poly.pdbx_strand_id
1 'polypeptide(L)'
;MEREILELLRLERAREPLSPGRRLREFQSRIQRFKNGEDVEIEGFLLGRKPPNAPRDAAYYLLSPLSPSELAGLGRDEFRTYLVVRATEGTRVSGDVRPGSYVAVRGTADAYRWGNLRMVHATSIEGRDYSEYWKDHREFALSRREVVDLFERTIYVRRDMMKALIYSLYGVPYILWGSEAPQWGEGFEYTVYKYGENMGLLALWKALKYFQSSLPWEVRLRKETALEIIDPALDIDFRIRNPNGTDMRYYTPSSRRGLVRVPKWSEGHVVNKRAIGLLPRDVEATPTDPLAKISETPFVLMPWDEKPYFEENREFRQLIPNLLVTIFINRERYLSMSHGELSRLRDEHLKWRRWGRKEYSETFEKLTTPSGVLHLGMRFYLDSRLFGAITRFYGRVTDRAVKDVREIDDTILNEWNVVFGELVRKRPEVIMKLEKEYERYIPYDARAQKALQIFHDLASTSPLGEVTREEFLSEMLKNGFNERDALNLIEKFIATGYIYEPFPGKLILIR
;
A
#
# COMPACT_ATOMS: atom_id res chain seq x y z
N MET A 1 -31.41 -21.23 -22.27
CA MET A 1 -30.32 -22.15 -22.66
C MET A 1 -29.09 -21.46 -23.24
N GLU A 2 -29.01 -21.00 -24.50
CA GLU A 2 -27.75 -20.41 -25.03
C GLU A 2 -27.26 -19.16 -24.28
N ARG A 3 -28.16 -18.27 -23.84
CA ARG A 3 -27.80 -17.10 -23.02
C ARG A 3 -27.32 -17.47 -21.61
N GLU A 4 -27.93 -18.46 -20.98
CA GLU A 4 -27.52 -18.95 -19.65
C GLU A 4 -26.19 -19.72 -19.73
N ILE A 5 -25.94 -20.46 -20.81
CA ILE A 5 -24.66 -21.13 -21.07
C ILE A 5 -23.57 -20.09 -21.37
N LEU A 6 -23.88 -19.01 -22.09
CA LEU A 6 -22.97 -17.88 -22.31
C LEU A 6 -22.69 -17.08 -21.02
N GLU A 7 -23.67 -16.96 -20.13
CA GLU A 7 -23.50 -16.35 -18.81
C GLU A 7 -22.70 -17.27 -17.87
N LEU A 8 -22.94 -18.58 -17.89
CA LEU A 8 -22.16 -19.59 -17.17
C LEU A 8 -20.73 -19.67 -17.70
N LEU A 9 -20.52 -19.62 -19.02
CA LEU A 9 -19.18 -19.51 -19.64
C LEU A 9 -18.52 -18.16 -19.35
N ARG A 10 -19.27 -17.07 -19.13
CA ARG A 10 -18.70 -15.81 -18.65
C ARG A 10 -18.32 -15.86 -17.17
N LEU A 11 -19.02 -16.66 -16.38
CA LEU A 11 -18.71 -16.93 -14.98
C LEU A 11 -17.55 -17.94 -14.82
N GLU A 12 -17.38 -18.87 -15.77
CA GLU A 12 -16.28 -19.87 -15.80
C GLU A 12 -15.04 -19.43 -16.59
N ARG A 13 -15.12 -18.41 -17.47
CA ARG A 13 -13.97 -17.97 -18.25
C ARG A 13 -12.92 -17.35 -17.32
N ALA A 14 -11.85 -18.11 -17.09
CA ALA A 14 -10.57 -17.57 -16.67
C ALA A 14 -10.29 -16.30 -17.48
N ARG A 15 -10.08 -15.17 -16.78
CA ARG A 15 -9.83 -13.87 -17.41
C ARG A 15 -8.65 -14.02 -18.37
N GLU A 16 -8.74 -13.41 -19.54
CA GLU A 16 -7.62 -13.46 -20.49
C GLU A 16 -6.40 -12.74 -19.87
N PRO A 17 -5.25 -13.43 -19.74
CA PRO A 17 -4.07 -12.83 -19.12
C PRO A 17 -3.42 -11.82 -20.07
N LEU A 18 -3.00 -10.68 -19.51
CA LEU A 18 -2.20 -9.68 -20.23
C LEU A 18 -0.77 -10.21 -20.41
N SER A 19 -0.55 -10.93 -21.51
CA SER A 19 0.74 -11.56 -21.80
C SER A 19 1.73 -10.62 -22.51
N PRO A 20 3.05 -10.74 -22.26
CA PRO A 20 4.09 -10.03 -23.02
C PRO A 20 3.97 -10.26 -24.54
N GLY A 21 3.74 -11.50 -24.97
CA GLY A 21 3.63 -11.86 -26.39
C GLY A 21 2.49 -11.14 -27.12
N ARG A 22 1.35 -10.90 -26.44
CA ARG A 22 0.24 -10.13 -27.00
C ARG A 22 0.62 -8.66 -27.20
N ARG A 23 1.17 -8.01 -26.17
CA ARG A 23 1.60 -6.60 -26.23
C ARG A 23 2.65 -6.37 -27.31
N LEU A 24 3.58 -7.31 -27.48
CA LEU A 24 4.57 -7.27 -28.57
C LEU A 24 3.90 -7.30 -29.95
N ARG A 25 2.92 -8.18 -30.18
CA ARG A 25 2.22 -8.28 -31.48
C ARG A 25 1.34 -7.06 -31.76
N GLU A 26 0.67 -6.53 -30.74
CA GLU A 26 -0.12 -5.29 -30.83
C GLU A 26 0.77 -4.10 -31.16
N PHE A 27 1.91 -3.97 -30.48
CA PHE A 27 2.91 -2.94 -30.77
C PHE A 27 3.49 -3.08 -32.19
N GLN A 28 3.90 -4.29 -32.59
CA GLN A 28 4.38 -4.55 -33.95
C GLN A 28 3.32 -4.14 -34.99
N SER A 29 2.06 -4.54 -34.76
CA SER A 29 0.96 -4.20 -35.67
C SER A 29 0.73 -2.69 -35.74
N ARG A 30 0.88 -1.96 -34.62
CA ARG A 30 0.79 -0.50 -34.56
C ARG A 30 1.91 0.15 -35.37
N ILE A 31 3.18 -0.22 -35.15
CA ILE A 31 4.32 0.41 -35.84
C ILE A 31 4.34 0.13 -37.35
N GLN A 32 3.87 -1.04 -37.78
CA GLN A 32 3.82 -1.41 -39.20
C GLN A 32 2.72 -0.68 -39.98
N ARG A 33 1.73 -0.09 -39.30
CA ARG A 33 0.68 0.72 -39.94
C ARG A 33 1.15 2.14 -40.28
N PHE A 34 2.21 2.63 -39.66
CA PHE A 34 2.72 3.98 -39.90
C PHE A 34 3.20 4.13 -41.33
N LYS A 35 2.77 5.17 -42.01
CA LYS A 35 3.29 5.55 -43.33
C LYS A 35 4.60 6.33 -43.17
N ASN A 36 5.49 6.22 -44.15
CA ASN A 36 6.71 7.04 -44.14
C ASN A 36 6.31 8.52 -44.28
N GLY A 37 6.90 9.38 -43.45
CA GLY A 37 6.58 10.81 -43.43
C GLY A 37 5.37 11.18 -42.56
N GLU A 38 4.74 10.21 -41.89
CA GLU A 38 3.61 10.47 -40.98
C GLU A 38 4.10 10.94 -39.61
N ASP A 39 3.48 11.97 -39.05
CA ASP A 39 3.73 12.38 -37.66
C ASP A 39 3.02 11.44 -36.69
N VAL A 40 3.78 10.86 -35.77
CA VAL A 40 3.31 9.83 -34.84
C VAL A 40 3.73 10.14 -33.41
N GLU A 41 2.92 9.65 -32.46
CA GLU A 41 3.25 9.55 -31.05
C GLU A 41 3.19 8.08 -30.63
N ILE A 42 4.26 7.63 -29.97
CA ILE A 42 4.41 6.26 -29.54
C ILE A 42 5.13 6.16 -28.21
N GLU A 43 4.59 5.31 -27.33
CA GLU A 43 5.13 5.09 -26.00
C GLU A 43 5.85 3.75 -25.91
N GLY A 44 6.81 3.69 -24.99
CA GLY A 44 7.51 2.47 -24.64
C GLY A 44 8.68 2.73 -23.71
N PHE A 45 9.41 1.68 -23.38
CA PHE A 45 10.59 1.72 -22.54
C PHE A 45 11.82 2.00 -23.38
N LEU A 46 12.54 3.07 -23.03
CA LEU A 46 13.74 3.50 -23.71
C LEU A 46 14.92 2.58 -23.38
N LEU A 47 15.52 1.97 -24.39
CA LEU A 47 16.71 1.15 -24.28
C LEU A 47 17.91 1.95 -24.77
N GLY A 48 18.85 2.23 -23.86
CA GLY A 48 20.02 3.06 -24.08
C GLY A 48 21.15 2.39 -24.87
N ARG A 49 20.85 1.69 -25.96
CA ARG A 49 21.86 1.11 -26.86
C ARG A 49 21.56 1.43 -28.31
N LYS A 50 22.66 1.56 -29.05
CA LYS A 50 22.64 1.79 -30.49
C LYS A 50 22.13 0.52 -31.20
N PRO A 51 21.10 0.62 -32.07
CA PRO A 51 20.64 -0.52 -32.86
C PRO A 51 21.69 -0.94 -33.91
N PRO A 52 21.62 -2.20 -34.42
CA PRO A 52 22.47 -2.66 -35.50
C PRO A 52 22.40 -1.75 -36.73
N ASN A 53 23.52 -1.55 -37.42
CA ASN A 53 23.63 -0.70 -38.63
C ASN A 53 23.23 0.78 -38.48
N ALA A 54 23.18 1.34 -37.26
CA ALA A 54 22.86 2.75 -37.12
C ALA A 54 24.00 3.64 -37.65
N PRO A 55 23.69 4.67 -38.47
CA PRO A 55 24.70 5.60 -38.94
C PRO A 55 25.32 6.44 -37.81
N ARG A 56 26.29 7.31 -38.16
CA ARG A 56 27.04 8.15 -37.20
C ARG A 56 26.58 9.61 -37.21
N ASP A 57 25.43 9.89 -37.79
CA ASP A 57 24.86 11.23 -38.00
C ASP A 57 23.91 11.69 -36.87
N ALA A 58 23.51 10.79 -35.97
CA ALA A 58 22.57 11.07 -34.90
C ALA A 58 22.75 10.08 -33.73
N ALA A 59 22.09 10.38 -32.61
CA ALA A 59 21.93 9.41 -31.52
C ALA A 59 20.76 8.47 -31.84
N TYR A 60 21.00 7.17 -31.73
CA TYR A 60 20.00 6.14 -32.01
C TYR A 60 19.74 5.31 -30.76
N TYR A 61 18.47 5.15 -30.43
CA TYR A 61 17.99 4.34 -29.32
C TYR A 61 16.97 3.31 -29.80
N LEU A 62 16.67 2.34 -28.94
CA LEU A 62 15.60 1.38 -29.15
C LEU A 62 14.47 1.66 -28.17
N LEU A 63 13.23 1.46 -28.60
CA LEU A 63 12.04 1.56 -27.79
C LEU A 63 11.35 0.19 -27.75
N SER A 64 11.06 -0.31 -26.54
CA SER A 64 10.39 -1.60 -26.32
C SER A 64 8.99 -1.40 -25.73
N PRO A 65 7.97 -2.17 -26.15
CA PRO A 65 6.65 -2.13 -25.50
C PRO A 65 6.60 -2.86 -24.15
N LEU A 66 7.66 -3.59 -23.79
CA LEU A 66 7.70 -4.38 -22.56
C LEU A 66 8.54 -3.68 -21.50
N SER A 67 8.09 -3.81 -20.26
CA SER A 67 8.88 -3.35 -19.12
C SER A 67 10.21 -4.12 -19.03
N PRO A 68 11.25 -3.54 -18.42
CA PRO A 68 12.59 -4.16 -18.37
C PRO A 68 12.59 -5.62 -17.90
N SER A 69 11.83 -5.96 -16.87
CA SER A 69 11.78 -7.32 -16.33
C SER A 69 11.01 -8.31 -17.19
N GLU A 70 9.97 -7.84 -17.89
CA GLU A 70 9.25 -8.66 -18.87
C GLU A 70 10.15 -8.95 -20.07
N LEU A 71 10.90 -7.94 -20.53
CA LEU A 71 11.86 -8.11 -21.61
C LEU A 71 12.97 -9.10 -21.23
N ALA A 72 13.49 -9.00 -20.00
CA ALA A 72 14.50 -9.92 -19.47
C ALA A 72 13.97 -11.36 -19.29
N GLY A 73 12.65 -11.50 -19.07
CA GLY A 73 12.00 -12.79 -18.83
C GLY A 73 11.68 -13.58 -20.10
N LEU A 74 11.76 -12.98 -21.29
CA LEU A 74 11.49 -13.67 -22.56
C LEU A 74 12.58 -14.73 -22.85
N GLY A 75 12.15 -15.94 -23.22
CA GLY A 75 13.05 -16.99 -23.71
C GLY A 75 13.85 -16.58 -24.95
N ARG A 76 14.92 -17.33 -25.27
CA ARG A 76 15.82 -16.98 -26.41
C ARG A 76 15.06 -16.89 -27.74
N ASP A 77 14.14 -17.81 -27.97
CA ASP A 77 13.38 -17.93 -29.23
C ASP A 77 12.03 -17.18 -29.20
N GLU A 78 11.73 -16.47 -28.11
CA GLU A 78 10.49 -15.70 -28.02
C GLU A 78 10.54 -14.45 -28.89
N PHE A 79 9.38 -14.10 -29.46
CA PHE A 79 9.23 -12.96 -30.34
C PHE A 79 9.62 -11.65 -29.65
N ARG A 80 10.40 -10.81 -30.32
CA ARG A 80 10.80 -9.47 -29.85
C ARG A 80 10.57 -8.46 -30.96
N THR A 81 10.12 -7.27 -30.58
CA THR A 81 9.94 -6.16 -31.51
C THR A 81 10.38 -4.86 -30.86
N TYR A 82 10.96 -3.99 -31.68
CA TYR A 82 11.49 -2.71 -31.25
C TYR A 82 11.19 -1.64 -32.29
N LEU A 83 11.14 -0.39 -31.83
CA LEU A 83 11.14 0.79 -32.67
C LEU A 83 12.47 1.52 -32.51
N VAL A 84 13.09 1.94 -33.61
CA VAL A 84 14.29 2.77 -33.56
C VAL A 84 13.91 4.23 -33.36
N VAL A 85 14.56 4.91 -32.42
CA VAL A 85 14.38 6.34 -32.17
C VAL A 85 15.64 7.06 -32.59
N ARG A 86 15.54 7.97 -33.56
CA ARG A 86 16.64 8.83 -34.01
C ARG A 86 16.47 10.21 -33.37
N ALA A 87 17.42 10.58 -32.51
CA ALA A 87 17.47 11.88 -31.85
C ALA A 87 18.66 12.70 -32.37
N THR A 88 18.41 13.97 -32.67
CA THR A 88 19.40 14.94 -33.16
C THR A 88 19.50 16.12 -32.19
N GLU A 89 20.35 17.10 -32.49
CA GLU A 89 20.48 18.33 -31.69
C GLU A 89 19.17 19.12 -31.59
N GLY A 90 18.25 18.96 -32.54
CA GLY A 90 16.93 19.60 -32.53
C GLY A 90 15.87 18.87 -31.69
N THR A 91 16.15 17.66 -31.20
CA THR A 91 15.18 16.86 -30.44
C THR A 91 15.03 17.43 -29.02
N ARG A 92 13.80 17.77 -28.63
CA ARG A 92 13.50 18.24 -27.26
C ARG A 92 13.39 17.06 -26.30
N VAL A 93 14.10 17.12 -25.18
CA VAL A 93 14.03 16.08 -24.13
C VAL A 93 13.51 16.71 -22.84
N SER A 94 12.47 16.11 -22.25
CA SER A 94 11.86 16.59 -21.00
C SER A 94 11.51 15.43 -20.06
N GLY A 95 11.52 15.68 -18.75
CA GLY A 95 11.27 14.66 -17.72
C GLY A 95 12.47 13.73 -17.46
N ASP A 96 12.24 12.61 -16.77
CA ASP A 96 13.28 11.61 -16.45
C ASP A 96 13.50 10.64 -17.60
N VAL A 97 14.31 11.04 -18.57
CA VAL A 97 14.66 10.23 -19.75
C VAL A 97 16.02 9.56 -19.53
N ARG A 98 15.98 8.28 -19.17
CA ARG A 98 17.16 7.43 -18.97
C ARG A 98 16.89 6.00 -19.48
N PRO A 99 17.92 5.18 -19.66
CA PRO A 99 17.73 3.78 -20.04
C PRO A 99 16.83 3.05 -19.02
N GLY A 100 15.69 2.56 -19.47
CA GLY A 100 14.63 1.96 -18.67
C GLY A 100 13.40 2.80 -18.45
N SER A 101 13.46 4.11 -18.66
CA SER A 101 12.30 4.98 -18.47
C SER A 101 11.20 4.63 -19.46
N TYR A 102 9.96 4.70 -19.00
CA TYR A 102 8.80 4.76 -19.89
C TYR A 102 8.72 6.17 -20.49
N VAL A 103 8.67 6.28 -21.81
CA VAL A 103 8.74 7.55 -22.53
C VAL A 103 7.70 7.62 -23.62
N ALA A 104 7.21 8.83 -23.90
CA ALA A 104 6.44 9.15 -25.09
C ALA A 104 7.37 9.81 -26.12
N VAL A 105 7.44 9.23 -27.32
CA VAL A 105 8.25 9.73 -28.44
C VAL A 105 7.31 10.31 -29.49
N ARG A 106 7.50 11.58 -29.82
CA ARG A 106 6.81 12.25 -30.93
C ARG A 106 7.80 12.55 -32.05
N GLY A 107 7.35 12.41 -33.29
CA GLY A 107 8.17 12.70 -34.44
C GLY A 107 7.63 12.07 -35.72
N THR A 108 8.45 12.04 -36.75
CA THR A 108 8.03 11.56 -38.07
C THR A 108 8.48 10.12 -38.29
N ALA A 109 7.55 9.23 -38.63
CA ALA A 109 7.80 7.82 -38.88
C ALA A 109 8.54 7.58 -40.21
N ASP A 110 9.45 6.62 -40.22
CA ASP A 110 10.26 6.25 -41.38
C ASP A 110 10.67 4.76 -41.32
N ALA A 111 11.25 4.25 -42.40
CA ALA A 111 11.84 2.92 -42.43
C ALA A 111 13.26 2.94 -41.85
N TYR A 112 13.60 1.91 -41.07
CA TYR A 112 14.99 1.68 -40.65
C TYR A 112 15.67 0.67 -41.57
N ARG A 113 16.94 0.90 -41.92
CA ARG A 113 17.70 0.05 -42.86
C ARG A 113 18.23 -1.25 -42.20
N TRP A 114 17.37 -1.98 -41.49
CA TRP A 114 17.67 -3.28 -40.90
C TRP A 114 16.39 -4.12 -40.71
N GLY A 115 16.21 -5.14 -41.55
CA GLY A 115 15.03 -6.01 -41.52
C GLY A 115 13.72 -5.21 -41.67
N ASN A 116 12.73 -5.52 -40.83
CA ASN A 116 11.42 -4.86 -40.81
C ASN A 116 11.30 -3.79 -39.71
N LEU A 117 12.43 -3.30 -39.19
CA LEU A 117 12.42 -2.26 -38.16
C LEU A 117 11.91 -0.94 -38.72
N ARG A 118 11.08 -0.27 -37.93
CA ARG A 118 10.60 1.09 -38.18
C ARG A 118 11.42 2.06 -37.35
N MET A 119 11.49 3.30 -37.80
CA MET A 119 12.19 4.37 -37.12
C MET A 119 11.25 5.56 -36.91
N VAL A 120 11.48 6.34 -35.86
CA VAL A 120 10.92 7.68 -35.70
C VAL A 120 12.05 8.69 -35.61
N HIS A 121 12.00 9.72 -36.46
CA HIS A 121 12.82 10.92 -36.33
C HIS A 121 12.22 11.79 -35.22
N ALA A 122 12.78 11.70 -34.02
CA ALA A 122 12.18 12.28 -32.83
C ALA A 122 12.26 13.81 -32.85
N THR A 123 11.10 14.47 -32.74
CA THR A 123 10.99 15.90 -32.44
C THR A 123 10.96 16.13 -30.94
N SER A 124 10.37 15.21 -30.16
CA SER A 124 10.43 15.22 -28.70
C SER A 124 10.46 13.83 -28.07
N ILE A 125 11.14 13.72 -26.93
CA ILE A 125 11.14 12.54 -26.06
C ILE A 125 10.79 13.02 -24.65
N GLU A 126 9.63 12.58 -24.14
CA GLU A 126 9.12 12.96 -22.83
C GLU A 126 9.08 11.76 -21.88
N GLY A 127 9.71 11.87 -20.71
CA GLY A 127 9.61 10.86 -19.66
C GLY A 127 8.21 10.82 -19.03
N ARG A 128 7.61 9.63 -18.95
CA ARG A 128 6.30 9.37 -18.35
C ARG A 128 6.43 8.54 -17.07
N ASP A 129 5.44 8.62 -16.19
CA ASP A 129 5.41 7.79 -14.98
C ASP A 129 5.16 6.33 -15.33
N TYR A 130 5.76 5.40 -14.58
CA TYR A 130 5.58 3.97 -14.79
C TYR A 130 4.12 3.51 -14.67
N SER A 131 3.28 4.22 -13.92
CA SER A 131 1.85 3.90 -13.84
C SER A 131 1.12 4.09 -15.18
N GLU A 132 1.58 5.00 -16.05
CA GLU A 132 0.95 5.24 -17.35
C GLU A 132 1.02 4.01 -18.26
N TYR A 133 2.12 3.26 -18.20
CA TYR A 133 2.26 1.99 -18.89
C TYR A 133 1.11 1.01 -18.61
N TRP A 134 0.64 0.95 -17.36
CA TRP A 134 -0.43 0.05 -16.97
C TRP A 134 -1.82 0.58 -17.34
N LYS A 135 -1.98 1.89 -17.54
CA LYS A 135 -3.28 2.53 -17.88
C LYS A 135 -3.73 2.18 -19.29
N ASP A 136 -2.78 2.01 -20.21
CA ASP A 136 -3.03 1.59 -21.59
C ASP A 136 -3.73 0.24 -21.70
N HIS A 137 -3.72 -0.55 -20.64
CA HIS A 137 -4.27 -1.89 -20.58
C HIS A 137 -5.51 -2.00 -19.67
N ARG A 138 -6.23 -0.90 -19.44
CA ARG A 138 -7.36 -0.82 -18.50
C ARG A 138 -8.46 -1.87 -18.71
N GLU A 139 -8.65 -2.33 -19.94
CA GLU A 139 -9.59 -3.39 -20.29
C GLU A 139 -9.23 -4.75 -19.67
N PHE A 140 -7.97 -4.95 -19.26
CA PHE A 140 -7.50 -6.15 -18.58
C PHE A 140 -7.64 -6.09 -17.05
N ALA A 141 -8.10 -4.98 -16.48
CA ALA A 141 -8.33 -4.85 -15.06
C ALA A 141 -9.28 -5.94 -14.54
N LEU A 142 -8.87 -6.56 -13.43
CA LEU A 142 -9.68 -7.48 -12.64
C LEU A 142 -10.75 -6.72 -11.86
N SER A 143 -11.93 -7.32 -11.75
CA SER A 143 -12.96 -6.93 -10.80
C SER A 143 -12.56 -7.28 -9.36
N ARG A 144 -13.24 -6.66 -8.40
CA ARG A 144 -12.99 -6.92 -6.96
C ARG A 144 -13.16 -8.40 -6.59
N ARG A 145 -14.17 -9.07 -7.15
CA ARG A 145 -14.43 -10.49 -6.89
C ARG A 145 -13.30 -11.34 -7.43
N GLU A 146 -12.88 -11.09 -8.67
CA GLU A 146 -11.73 -11.79 -9.28
C GLU A 146 -10.45 -11.60 -8.45
N VAL A 147 -10.19 -10.40 -7.91
CA VAL A 147 -9.03 -10.19 -7.01
C VAL A 147 -9.16 -11.01 -5.72
N VAL A 148 -10.33 -11.04 -5.09
CA VAL A 148 -10.55 -11.85 -3.88
C VAL A 148 -10.38 -13.34 -4.19
N ASP A 149 -11.05 -13.84 -5.21
CA ASP A 149 -11.02 -15.25 -5.61
C ASP A 149 -9.58 -15.69 -5.97
N LEU A 150 -8.82 -14.82 -6.63
CA LEU A 150 -7.42 -15.08 -7.01
C LEU A 150 -6.55 -15.33 -5.77
N PHE A 151 -6.74 -14.54 -4.71
CA PHE A 151 -6.00 -14.70 -3.46
C PHE A 151 -6.52 -15.88 -2.63
N GLU A 152 -7.84 -16.06 -2.51
CA GLU A 152 -8.45 -17.17 -1.76
C GLU A 152 -8.09 -18.54 -2.34
N ARG A 153 -7.87 -18.66 -3.65
CA ARG A 153 -7.40 -19.89 -4.32
C ARG A 153 -5.90 -20.15 -4.23
N THR A 154 -5.13 -19.24 -3.63
CA THR A 154 -3.66 -19.29 -3.67
C THR A 154 -3.05 -19.25 -2.28
N ILE A 155 -3.58 -18.37 -1.42
CA ILE A 155 -3.14 -18.15 -0.06
C ILE A 155 -4.34 -18.43 0.82
N TYR A 156 -4.13 -19.18 1.89
CA TYR A 156 -5.18 -19.53 2.84
C TYR A 156 -4.77 -19.02 4.21
N VAL A 157 -5.51 -18.05 4.69
CA VAL A 157 -5.38 -17.41 6.01
C VAL A 157 -6.77 -17.03 6.50
N ARG A 158 -6.88 -16.68 7.78
CA ARG A 158 -8.12 -16.14 8.35
C ARG A 158 -8.63 -14.96 7.51
N ARG A 159 -9.96 -14.85 7.37
CA ARG A 159 -10.63 -13.88 6.51
C ARG A 159 -10.15 -12.43 6.68
N ASP A 160 -10.00 -11.95 7.92
CA ASP A 160 -9.60 -10.56 8.16
C ASP A 160 -8.14 -10.29 7.76
N MET A 161 -7.27 -11.30 7.95
CA MET A 161 -5.89 -11.27 7.46
C MET A 161 -5.85 -11.31 5.93
N MET A 162 -6.73 -12.08 5.28
CA MET A 162 -6.83 -12.13 3.83
C MET A 162 -7.24 -10.78 3.25
N LYS A 163 -8.30 -10.19 3.81
CA LYS A 163 -8.76 -8.86 3.44
C LYS A 163 -7.66 -7.81 3.59
N ALA A 164 -7.03 -7.75 4.76
CA ALA A 164 -5.92 -6.84 5.04
C ALA A 164 -4.76 -7.03 4.05
N LEU A 165 -4.40 -8.28 3.72
CA LEU A 165 -3.40 -8.58 2.71
C LEU A 165 -3.80 -8.00 1.35
N ILE A 166 -5.02 -8.23 0.88
CA ILE A 166 -5.52 -7.68 -0.39
C ILE A 166 -5.53 -6.15 -0.38
N TYR A 167 -6.01 -5.53 0.69
CA TYR A 167 -6.06 -4.06 0.81
C TYR A 167 -4.68 -3.45 0.79
N SER A 168 -3.70 -4.08 1.46
CA SER A 168 -2.31 -3.62 1.47
C SER A 168 -1.73 -3.45 0.07
N LEU A 169 -2.23 -4.21 -0.92
CA LEU A 169 -1.71 -4.18 -2.28
C LEU A 169 -1.94 -2.84 -2.99
N TYR A 170 -2.95 -2.10 -2.58
CA TYR A 170 -3.34 -0.85 -3.22
C TYR A 170 -2.59 0.37 -2.66
N GLY A 171 -1.78 0.18 -1.62
CA GLY A 171 -1.14 1.27 -0.91
C GLY A 171 -2.16 2.24 -0.30
N VAL A 172 -1.68 3.38 0.18
CA VAL A 172 -2.49 4.36 0.90
C VAL A 172 -2.57 5.67 0.09
N PRO A 173 -3.76 6.25 -0.11
CA PRO A 173 -3.90 7.59 -0.69
C PRO A 173 -3.21 8.63 0.17
N TYR A 174 -2.85 9.76 -0.43
CA TYR A 174 -2.36 10.89 0.35
C TYR A 174 -3.46 11.37 1.28
N ILE A 175 -3.25 11.21 2.58
CA ILE A 175 -4.17 11.69 3.61
C ILE A 175 -3.65 13.05 4.04
N LEU A 176 -4.44 14.10 3.79
CA LEU A 176 -4.21 15.39 4.42
C LEU A 176 -4.33 15.17 5.92
N TRP A 177 -3.23 15.26 6.64
CA TRP A 177 -3.17 15.23 8.10
C TRP A 177 -2.28 16.38 8.51
N GLY A 178 -2.59 17.04 9.64
CA GLY A 178 -1.86 18.22 10.09
C GLY A 178 -0.34 18.00 10.17
N SER A 179 0.42 19.08 10.30
CA SER A 179 1.89 19.07 10.26
C SER A 179 2.56 18.23 11.36
N GLU A 180 1.82 17.78 12.37
CA GLU A 180 2.31 16.93 13.45
C GLU A 180 2.31 15.41 13.12
N ALA A 181 1.65 14.98 12.04
CA ALA A 181 1.66 13.59 11.63
C ALA A 181 2.98 13.18 10.93
N PRO A 182 3.37 11.89 11.01
CA PRO A 182 4.46 11.37 10.21
C PRO A 182 4.21 11.62 8.72
N GLN A 183 5.21 12.18 8.03
CA GLN A 183 5.19 12.34 6.57
C GLN A 183 5.49 11.01 5.87
N TRP A 184 4.58 10.06 6.03
CA TRP A 184 4.65 8.73 5.44
C TRP A 184 4.28 8.73 3.97
N GLY A 185 4.93 7.87 3.20
CA GLY A 185 4.62 7.65 1.79
C GLY A 185 3.33 6.85 1.55
N GLU A 186 3.11 6.44 0.30
CA GLU A 186 1.93 5.68 -0.12
C GLU A 186 1.98 4.18 0.23
N GLY A 187 3.03 3.72 0.92
CA GLY A 187 3.18 2.34 1.36
C GLY A 187 2.20 1.92 2.46
N PHE A 188 2.22 0.64 2.79
CA PHE A 188 1.35 0.01 3.78
C PHE A 188 2.11 -1.10 4.49
N GLU A 189 1.95 -1.30 5.79
CA GLU A 189 2.57 -2.41 6.53
C GLU A 189 1.53 -3.44 6.98
N TYR A 190 1.55 -4.56 6.28
CA TYR A 190 0.90 -5.80 6.70
C TYR A 190 1.87 -6.60 7.56
N THR A 191 1.69 -6.57 8.88
CA THR A 191 2.63 -7.21 9.83
C THR A 191 1.95 -8.35 10.57
N VAL A 192 2.64 -9.48 10.66
CA VAL A 192 2.11 -10.65 11.38
C VAL A 192 3.17 -11.19 12.30
N TYR A 193 2.90 -11.20 13.60
CA TYR A 193 3.78 -11.75 14.63
C TYR A 193 3.44 -13.22 14.90
N LYS A 194 4.44 -13.97 15.37
CA LYS A 194 4.18 -15.30 15.93
C LYS A 194 3.60 -15.20 17.34
N TYR A 195 2.89 -16.26 17.72
CA TYR A 195 2.54 -16.58 19.10
C TYR A 195 2.96 -18.01 19.38
N GLY A 196 4.06 -18.20 20.11
CA GLY A 196 4.59 -19.54 20.40
C GLY A 196 5.13 -20.26 19.15
N GLU A 197 4.33 -21.15 18.55
CA GLU A 197 4.77 -21.96 17.40
C GLU A 197 5.01 -21.12 16.13
N ASN A 198 6.11 -21.42 15.43
CA ASN A 198 6.52 -20.67 14.23
C ASN A 198 6.04 -21.30 12.91
N MET A 199 5.43 -22.49 12.92
CA MET A 199 5.09 -23.21 11.68
C MET A 199 4.11 -22.42 10.80
N GLY A 200 3.06 -21.83 11.39
CA GLY A 200 2.10 -21.00 10.67
C GLY A 200 2.71 -19.74 10.06
N LEU A 201 3.59 -19.07 10.82
CA LEU A 201 4.31 -17.88 10.34
C LEU A 201 5.23 -18.21 9.16
N LEU A 202 5.95 -19.34 9.21
CA LEU A 202 6.81 -19.78 8.12
C LEU A 202 6.02 -20.11 6.84
N ALA A 203 4.82 -20.67 6.98
CA ALA A 203 3.95 -20.94 5.84
C ALA A 203 3.44 -19.64 5.21
N LEU A 204 2.97 -18.68 6.03
CA LEU A 204 2.63 -17.33 5.58
C LEU A 204 3.81 -16.64 4.89
N TRP A 205 5.00 -16.73 5.46
CA TRP A 205 6.20 -16.15 4.85
C TRP A 205 6.48 -16.73 3.46
N LYS A 206 6.34 -18.04 3.27
CA LYS A 206 6.49 -18.66 1.94
C LYS A 206 5.43 -18.15 0.97
N ALA A 207 4.19 -18.00 1.40
CA ALA A 207 3.09 -17.45 0.61
C ALA A 207 3.38 -16.00 0.15
N LEU A 208 3.78 -15.13 1.08
CA LEU A 208 4.14 -13.74 0.79
C LEU A 208 5.39 -13.63 -0.08
N LYS A 209 6.35 -14.55 0.07
CA LYS A 209 7.53 -14.64 -0.79
C LYS A 209 7.15 -15.10 -2.19
N TYR A 210 6.23 -16.04 -2.31
CA TYR A 210 5.69 -16.50 -3.60
C TYR A 210 5.02 -15.35 -4.35
N PHE A 211 4.12 -14.61 -3.69
CA PHE A 211 3.52 -13.40 -4.25
C PHE A 211 4.58 -12.39 -4.69
N GLN A 212 5.50 -12.00 -3.80
CA GLN A 212 6.54 -11.02 -4.11
C GLN A 212 7.45 -11.46 -5.26
N SER A 213 7.76 -12.75 -5.35
CA SER A 213 8.59 -13.28 -6.43
C SER A 213 7.89 -13.31 -7.78
N SER A 214 6.55 -13.38 -7.78
CA SER A 214 5.71 -13.37 -8.99
C SER A 214 5.55 -11.96 -9.57
N LEU A 215 5.84 -10.93 -8.78
CA LEU A 215 5.81 -9.55 -9.24
C LEU A 215 6.99 -9.21 -10.18
N PRO A 216 6.77 -8.33 -11.18
CA PRO A 216 7.83 -7.81 -12.03
C PRO A 216 8.85 -7.02 -11.20
N TRP A 217 10.10 -6.97 -11.64
CA TRP A 217 11.19 -6.39 -10.85
C TRP A 217 10.95 -4.92 -10.49
N GLU A 218 10.27 -4.18 -11.37
CA GLU A 218 9.96 -2.76 -11.25
C GLU A 218 9.17 -2.43 -9.98
N VAL A 219 8.25 -3.31 -9.57
CA VAL A 219 7.41 -3.11 -8.38
C VAL A 219 7.96 -3.82 -7.15
N ARG A 220 9.14 -4.45 -7.20
CA ARG A 220 9.75 -5.09 -6.02
C ARG A 220 10.74 -4.16 -5.35
N LEU A 221 10.65 -4.03 -4.03
CA LEU A 221 11.72 -3.39 -3.27
C LEU A 221 12.91 -4.34 -3.14
N ARG A 222 14.03 -3.97 -3.76
CA ARG A 222 15.29 -4.73 -3.76
C ARG A 222 16.49 -3.82 -3.56
N LYS A 223 17.63 -4.44 -3.23
CA LYS A 223 18.91 -3.75 -3.12
C LYS A 223 19.47 -3.40 -4.50
N GLU A 224 19.22 -4.25 -5.51
CA GLU A 224 19.65 -4.03 -6.89
C GLU A 224 18.75 -3.01 -7.59
N THR A 225 19.35 -1.94 -8.09
CA THR A 225 18.64 -0.82 -8.76
C THR A 225 18.74 -0.84 -10.29
N ALA A 226 19.50 -1.80 -10.84
CA ALA A 226 19.65 -1.98 -12.27
C ALA A 226 19.56 -3.46 -12.67
N LEU A 227 19.08 -3.71 -13.89
CA LEU A 227 19.07 -5.01 -14.55
C LEU A 227 20.01 -4.99 -15.76
N GLU A 228 20.68 -6.12 -15.99
CA GLU A 228 21.43 -6.39 -17.20
C GLU A 228 20.65 -7.41 -18.04
N ILE A 229 20.42 -7.08 -19.31
CA ILE A 229 19.63 -7.88 -20.25
C ILE A 229 20.45 -8.13 -21.50
N ILE A 230 20.50 -9.37 -21.97
CA ILE A 230 21.12 -9.72 -23.25
C ILE A 230 20.00 -10.04 -24.24
N ASP A 231 19.94 -9.31 -25.34
CA ASP A 231 19.02 -9.60 -26.44
C ASP A 231 19.70 -10.49 -27.49
N PRO A 232 19.25 -11.74 -27.67
CA PRO A 232 19.85 -12.67 -28.62
C PRO A 232 19.51 -12.37 -30.08
N ALA A 233 18.44 -11.62 -30.37
CA ALA A 233 17.99 -11.32 -31.73
C ALA A 233 18.77 -10.15 -32.35
N LEU A 234 19.16 -9.19 -31.54
CA LEU A 234 19.96 -8.02 -31.94
C LEU A 234 21.44 -8.15 -31.55
N ASP A 235 21.79 -9.17 -30.75
CA ASP A 235 23.13 -9.41 -30.20
C ASP A 235 23.69 -8.19 -29.44
N ILE A 236 22.85 -7.63 -28.56
CA ILE A 236 23.18 -6.44 -27.75
C ILE A 236 22.81 -6.64 -26.29
N ASP A 237 23.63 -6.08 -25.40
CA ASP A 237 23.41 -6.07 -23.96
C ASP A 237 22.93 -4.70 -23.49
N PHE A 238 21.98 -4.64 -22.56
CA PHE A 238 21.48 -3.39 -21.98
C PHE A 238 21.64 -3.39 -20.48
N ARG A 239 22.03 -2.25 -19.93
CA ARG A 239 21.92 -1.98 -18.49
C ARG A 239 20.82 -0.96 -18.26
N ILE A 240 19.78 -1.38 -17.54
CA ILE A 240 18.53 -0.65 -17.41
C ILE A 240 18.24 -0.34 -15.94
N ARG A 241 17.78 0.88 -15.64
CA ARG A 241 17.35 1.28 -14.29
C ARG A 241 15.85 1.05 -14.10
N ASN A 242 15.43 0.96 -12.83
CA ASN A 242 14.03 0.76 -12.51
C ASN A 242 13.20 2.00 -12.94
N PRO A 243 12.20 1.85 -13.84
CA PRO A 243 11.30 2.93 -14.23
C PRO A 243 10.34 3.37 -13.11
N ASN A 244 10.06 2.50 -12.13
CA ASN A 244 9.11 2.79 -11.08
C ASN A 244 9.73 3.69 -10.00
N GLY A 245 9.42 4.99 -10.07
CA GLY A 245 9.80 5.99 -9.07
C GLY A 245 8.86 6.08 -7.87
N THR A 246 7.79 5.28 -7.81
CA THR A 246 6.73 5.41 -6.81
C THR A 246 6.99 4.60 -5.53
N ASP A 247 6.21 4.88 -4.49
CA ASP A 247 6.21 4.10 -3.23
C ASP A 247 5.43 2.77 -3.35
N MET A 248 4.82 2.49 -4.50
CA MET A 248 4.16 1.21 -4.83
C MET A 248 5.19 0.12 -5.14
N ARG A 249 6.02 -0.19 -4.14
CA ARG A 249 7.06 -1.23 -4.19
C ARG A 249 6.87 -2.23 -3.06
N TYR A 250 6.83 -3.52 -3.38
CA TYR A 250 6.51 -4.58 -2.45
C TYR A 250 7.78 -5.20 -1.85
N TYR A 251 7.79 -5.30 -0.52
CA TYR A 251 8.86 -5.87 0.25
C TYR A 251 8.36 -7.04 1.10
N THR A 252 9.04 -8.18 0.96
CA THR A 252 8.93 -9.33 1.85
C THR A 252 10.35 -9.80 2.19
N PRO A 253 10.66 -10.15 3.45
CA PRO A 253 11.98 -10.70 3.80
C PRO A 253 12.36 -11.88 2.91
N SER A 254 13.55 -11.84 2.29
CA SER A 254 13.98 -12.91 1.37
C SER A 254 14.50 -14.17 2.09
N SER A 255 14.91 -14.02 3.36
CA SER A 255 15.50 -15.07 4.20
C SER A 255 14.90 -15.08 5.60
N ARG A 256 15.02 -16.22 6.29
CA ARG A 256 14.53 -16.39 7.68
C ARG A 256 15.12 -15.36 8.66
N ARG A 257 16.39 -14.96 8.48
CA ARG A 257 17.03 -13.92 9.31
C ARG A 257 16.28 -12.58 9.24
N GLY A 258 15.73 -12.26 8.05
CA GLY A 258 14.94 -11.05 7.85
C GLY A 258 13.57 -11.08 8.55
N LEU A 259 13.09 -12.24 8.99
CA LEU A 259 11.86 -12.37 9.80
C LEU A 259 12.05 -11.83 11.22
N VAL A 260 13.26 -11.96 11.77
CA VAL A 260 13.58 -11.46 13.12
C VAL A 260 13.83 -9.96 13.09
N ARG A 261 14.51 -9.44 12.07
CA ARG A 261 14.81 -8.01 11.93
C ARG A 261 14.80 -7.58 10.47
N VAL A 262 14.10 -6.48 10.19
CA VAL A 262 14.14 -5.85 8.87
C VAL A 262 15.58 -5.41 8.57
N PRO A 263 16.16 -5.77 7.42
CA PRO A 263 17.49 -5.33 7.03
C PRO A 263 17.61 -3.80 6.99
N LYS A 264 18.76 -3.26 7.42
CA LYS A 264 19.00 -1.80 7.48
C LYS A 264 18.76 -1.07 6.16
N TRP A 265 19.03 -1.72 5.02
CA TRP A 265 18.85 -1.12 3.70
C TRP A 265 17.38 -0.91 3.33
N SER A 266 16.46 -1.73 3.87
CA SER A 266 15.02 -1.63 3.62
C SER A 266 14.26 -0.99 4.78
N GLU A 267 14.85 -0.90 5.97
CA GLU A 267 14.24 -0.36 7.19
C GLU A 267 13.65 1.04 6.98
N GLY A 268 14.42 1.95 6.37
CA GLY A 268 13.94 3.30 6.08
C GLY A 268 12.79 3.36 5.07
N HIS A 269 12.67 2.38 4.17
CA HIS A 269 11.54 2.30 3.24
C HIS A 269 10.27 1.79 3.94
N VAL A 270 10.42 0.82 4.84
CA VAL A 270 9.33 0.25 5.62
C VAL A 270 8.80 1.28 6.63
N VAL A 271 9.66 1.77 7.54
CA VAL A 271 9.27 2.69 8.63
C VAL A 271 8.67 4.01 8.13
N ASN A 272 9.13 4.52 6.98
CA ASN A 272 8.60 5.75 6.38
C ASN A 272 7.47 5.49 5.38
N LYS A 273 6.97 4.25 5.28
CA LYS A 273 5.92 3.82 4.35
C LYS A 273 6.22 4.21 2.89
N ARG A 274 7.48 4.10 2.46
CA ARG A 274 7.92 4.29 1.06
C ARG A 274 7.98 2.96 0.29
N ALA A 275 7.33 1.94 0.85
CA ALA A 275 7.15 0.61 0.30
C ALA A 275 5.96 -0.07 1.00
N ILE A 276 5.34 -1.03 0.32
CA ILE A 276 4.37 -1.94 0.90
C ILE A 276 5.12 -3.09 1.57
N GLY A 277 5.15 -3.09 2.90
CA GLY A 277 5.80 -4.10 3.73
C GLY A 277 4.85 -5.26 4.01
N LEU A 278 5.19 -6.44 3.50
CA LEU A 278 4.55 -7.72 3.83
C LEU A 278 5.47 -8.45 4.82
N LEU A 279 5.22 -8.24 6.12
CA LEU A 279 6.18 -8.49 7.20
C LEU A 279 5.72 -9.60 8.15
N PRO A 280 6.00 -10.87 7.84
CA PRO A 280 5.99 -11.92 8.84
C PRO A 280 7.17 -11.74 9.80
N ARG A 281 6.89 -11.70 11.11
CA ARG A 281 7.84 -11.38 12.18
C ARG A 281 8.02 -12.57 13.12
N ASP A 282 9.19 -13.20 13.03
CA ASP A 282 9.56 -14.35 13.88
C ASP A 282 10.13 -13.87 15.23
N VAL A 283 9.36 -12.98 15.87
CA VAL A 283 9.61 -12.45 17.22
C VAL A 283 8.30 -12.51 17.99
N GLU A 284 8.38 -12.79 19.29
CA GLU A 284 7.19 -12.79 20.14
C GLU A 284 6.57 -11.40 20.16
N ALA A 285 5.25 -11.35 19.95
CA ALA A 285 4.50 -10.11 19.95
C ALA A 285 4.68 -9.36 21.28
N THR A 286 5.05 -8.08 21.22
CA THR A 286 5.22 -7.24 22.39
C THR A 286 4.52 -5.89 22.15
N PRO A 287 3.62 -5.42 23.04
CA PRO A 287 2.85 -4.19 22.83
C PRO A 287 3.70 -2.93 22.67
N THR A 288 4.95 -2.96 23.12
CA THR A 288 5.91 -1.86 23.00
C THR A 288 6.82 -1.98 21.78
N ASP A 289 6.62 -2.96 20.89
CA ASP A 289 7.40 -3.09 19.66
C ASP A 289 7.16 -1.87 18.76
N PRO A 290 8.21 -1.09 18.42
CA PRO A 290 8.07 0.09 17.57
C PRO A 290 7.39 -0.20 16.22
N LEU A 291 7.64 -1.37 15.61
CA LEU A 291 7.05 -1.74 14.33
C LEU A 291 5.56 -2.05 14.48
N ALA A 292 5.16 -2.70 15.57
CA ALA A 292 3.74 -2.97 15.83
C ALA A 292 2.95 -1.67 15.98
N LYS A 293 3.53 -0.66 16.66
CA LYS A 293 2.89 0.65 16.89
C LYS A 293 2.66 1.46 15.62
N ILE A 294 3.46 1.23 14.58
CA ILE A 294 3.33 1.96 13.32
C ILE A 294 2.70 1.12 12.22
N SER A 295 2.40 -0.17 12.44
CA SER A 295 1.80 -1.02 11.41
C SER A 295 0.30 -0.85 11.34
N GLU A 296 -0.24 -0.73 10.13
CA GLU A 296 -1.69 -0.63 9.90
C GLU A 296 -2.41 -1.88 10.39
N THR A 297 -1.81 -3.07 10.21
CA THR A 297 -2.38 -4.33 10.66
C THR A 297 -1.34 -5.18 11.40
N PRO A 298 -1.10 -4.93 12.70
CA PRO A 298 -0.15 -5.68 13.51
C PRO A 298 -0.81 -6.96 14.05
N PHE A 299 -1.13 -7.91 13.18
CA PHE A 299 -1.76 -9.17 13.59
C PHE A 299 -0.79 -10.05 14.37
N VAL A 300 -1.34 -10.96 15.16
CA VAL A 300 -0.59 -12.00 15.87
C VAL A 300 -1.26 -13.35 15.57
N LEU A 301 -0.50 -14.30 15.01
CA LEU A 301 -1.04 -15.62 14.65
C LEU A 301 -1.41 -16.40 15.91
N MET A 302 -2.70 -16.51 16.21
CA MET A 302 -3.17 -17.19 17.41
C MET A 302 -3.16 -18.71 17.24
N PRO A 303 -3.05 -19.48 18.34
CA PRO A 303 -2.96 -20.94 18.26
C PRO A 303 -4.26 -21.60 17.80
N TRP A 304 -5.40 -20.92 17.94
CA TRP A 304 -6.70 -21.38 17.44
C TRP A 304 -7.01 -20.95 16.00
N ASP A 305 -6.15 -20.13 15.37
CA ASP A 305 -6.33 -19.79 13.97
C ASP A 305 -5.98 -20.99 13.09
N GLU A 306 -6.68 -21.12 11.95
CA GLU A 306 -6.27 -22.05 10.91
C GLU A 306 -4.86 -21.71 10.46
N LYS A 307 -3.96 -22.70 10.49
CA LYS A 307 -2.56 -22.50 10.13
C LYS A 307 -2.50 -22.02 8.66
N PRO A 308 -1.81 -20.90 8.39
CA PRO A 308 -1.64 -20.43 7.02
C PRO A 308 -1.09 -21.53 6.11
N TYR A 309 -1.61 -21.62 4.90
CA TYR A 309 -1.02 -22.46 3.84
C TYR A 309 -1.14 -21.76 2.49
N PHE A 310 -0.41 -22.25 1.49
CA PHE A 310 -0.47 -21.71 0.14
C PHE A 310 -0.21 -22.81 -0.88
N GLU A 311 -0.77 -22.60 -2.07
CA GLU A 311 -0.56 -23.48 -3.21
C GLU A 311 0.00 -22.68 -4.39
N GLU A 312 0.91 -23.28 -5.14
CA GLU A 312 1.44 -22.65 -6.34
C GLU A 312 0.37 -22.65 -7.45
N ASN A 313 -0.38 -21.57 -7.52
CA ASN A 313 -1.41 -21.41 -8.52
C ASN A 313 -0.82 -20.77 -9.81
N ARG A 314 -0.98 -21.45 -10.95
CA ARG A 314 -0.53 -20.96 -12.27
C ARG A 314 -1.33 -19.74 -12.73
N GLU A 315 -2.65 -19.75 -12.53
CA GLU A 315 -3.54 -18.64 -12.86
C GLU A 315 -3.12 -17.38 -12.10
N PHE A 316 -2.76 -17.53 -10.82
CA PHE A 316 -2.22 -16.45 -10.00
C PHE A 316 -1.03 -15.73 -10.65
N ARG A 317 -0.03 -16.48 -11.14
CA ARG A 317 1.14 -15.89 -11.82
C ARG A 317 0.76 -15.23 -13.15
N GLN A 318 -0.13 -15.86 -13.91
CA GLN A 318 -0.55 -15.36 -15.22
C GLN A 318 -1.35 -14.06 -15.12
N LEU A 319 -2.09 -13.85 -14.04
CA LEU A 319 -2.91 -12.66 -13.80
C LEU A 319 -2.21 -11.56 -13.00
N ILE A 320 -0.92 -11.72 -12.63
CA ILE A 320 -0.15 -10.64 -11.98
C ILE A 320 -0.18 -9.33 -12.80
N PRO A 321 0.04 -9.32 -14.13
CA PRO A 321 -0.07 -8.10 -14.91
C PRO A 321 -1.48 -7.47 -14.84
N ASN A 322 -2.54 -8.28 -14.91
CA ASN A 322 -3.93 -7.81 -14.76
C ASN A 322 -4.18 -7.20 -13.37
N LEU A 323 -3.62 -7.80 -12.30
CA LEU A 323 -3.68 -7.26 -10.95
C LEU A 323 -2.98 -5.90 -10.85
N LEU A 324 -1.80 -5.75 -11.46
CA LEU A 324 -1.07 -4.48 -11.49
C LEU A 324 -1.85 -3.39 -12.23
N VAL A 325 -2.44 -3.73 -13.38
CA VAL A 325 -3.38 -2.84 -14.09
C VAL A 325 -4.48 -2.36 -13.14
N THR A 326 -5.14 -3.28 -12.43
CA THR A 326 -6.19 -2.92 -11.45
C THR A 326 -5.68 -1.98 -10.36
N ILE A 327 -4.52 -2.28 -9.78
CA ILE A 327 -3.93 -1.50 -8.68
C ILE A 327 -3.61 -0.08 -9.15
N PHE A 328 -2.92 0.08 -10.28
CA PHE A 328 -2.51 1.41 -10.77
C PHE A 328 -3.70 2.27 -11.22
N ILE A 329 -4.73 1.66 -11.82
CA ILE A 329 -5.98 2.37 -12.16
C ILE A 329 -6.70 2.84 -10.91
N ASN A 330 -6.81 1.99 -9.89
CA ASN A 330 -7.49 2.35 -8.65
C ASN A 330 -6.72 3.38 -7.83
N ARG A 331 -5.37 3.33 -7.87
CA ARG A 331 -4.51 4.37 -7.30
C ARG A 331 -4.80 5.75 -7.92
N GLU A 332 -4.93 5.81 -9.25
CA GLU A 332 -5.23 7.06 -9.96
C GLU A 332 -6.66 7.58 -9.67
N ARG A 333 -7.64 6.68 -9.57
CA ARG A 333 -9.02 7.07 -9.21
C ARG A 333 -9.12 7.70 -7.83
N TYR A 334 -8.26 7.28 -6.90
CA TYR A 334 -8.30 7.74 -5.52
C TYR A 334 -6.89 8.08 -5.00
N LEU A 335 -6.42 9.25 -5.43
CA LEU A 335 -5.07 9.77 -5.11
C LEU A 335 -4.97 10.32 -3.69
N SER A 336 -6.02 10.99 -3.21
CA SER A 336 -6.04 11.67 -1.93
C SER A 336 -7.35 11.47 -1.19
N MET A 337 -7.29 11.57 0.13
CA MET A 337 -8.44 11.48 1.03
C MET A 337 -8.57 12.77 1.85
N SER A 338 -9.79 13.29 1.91
CA SER A 338 -10.14 14.48 2.69
C SER A 338 -10.60 14.12 4.11
N HIS A 339 -10.52 15.10 5.03
CA HIS A 339 -11.03 14.91 6.39
C HIS A 339 -12.54 14.66 6.45
N GLY A 340 -13.33 15.24 5.53
CA GLY A 340 -14.77 15.01 5.48
C GLY A 340 -15.14 13.53 5.24
N GLU A 341 -14.35 12.84 4.41
CA GLU A 341 -14.53 11.42 4.11
C GLU A 341 -14.22 10.51 5.31
N LEU A 342 -13.46 11.00 6.29
CA LEU A 342 -13.11 10.28 7.52
C LEU A 342 -14.16 10.41 8.62
N SER A 343 -15.17 11.26 8.47
CA SER A 343 -16.20 11.51 9.50
C SER A 343 -16.89 10.23 9.98
N ARG A 344 -17.34 9.37 9.06
CA ARG A 344 -17.97 8.08 9.41
C ARG A 344 -16.99 7.12 10.08
N LEU A 345 -15.74 7.09 9.63
CA LEU A 345 -14.69 6.29 10.26
C LEU A 345 -14.44 6.77 11.69
N ARG A 346 -14.36 8.08 11.90
CA ARG A 346 -14.18 8.70 13.21
C ARG A 346 -15.29 8.29 14.19
N ASP A 347 -16.55 8.38 13.76
CA ASP A 347 -17.69 8.00 14.61
C ASP A 347 -17.65 6.53 15.01
N GLU A 348 -17.37 5.63 14.07
CA GLU A 348 -17.24 4.20 14.35
C GLU A 348 -16.00 3.87 15.19
N HIS A 349 -14.91 4.61 15.02
CA HIS A 349 -13.71 4.46 15.85
C HIS A 349 -13.96 4.84 17.31
N LEU A 350 -14.67 5.95 17.56
CA LEU A 350 -15.03 6.37 18.91
C LEU A 350 -15.98 5.35 19.58
N LYS A 351 -16.91 4.77 18.82
CA LYS A 351 -17.72 3.63 19.29
C LYS A 351 -16.85 2.43 19.61
N TRP A 352 -15.83 2.14 18.79
CA TRP A 352 -14.88 1.06 19.02
C TRP A 352 -14.10 1.20 20.31
N ARG A 353 -13.59 2.39 20.61
CA ARG A 353 -12.90 2.62 21.88
C ARG A 353 -13.80 2.44 23.09
N ARG A 354 -15.03 2.94 23.04
CA ARG A 354 -16.01 2.73 24.12
C ARG A 354 -16.29 1.24 24.35
N TRP A 355 -16.48 0.49 23.26
CA TRP A 355 -16.67 -0.95 23.35
C TRP A 355 -15.43 -1.65 23.92
N GLY A 356 -14.23 -1.34 23.43
CA GLY A 356 -12.97 -1.93 23.90
C GLY A 356 -12.71 -1.70 25.40
N ARG A 357 -13.02 -0.50 25.92
CA ARG A 357 -12.95 -0.21 27.36
C ARG A 357 -13.96 -1.00 28.18
N LYS A 358 -15.17 -1.17 27.66
CA LYS A 358 -16.22 -1.94 28.33
C LYS A 358 -15.85 -3.42 28.41
N GLU A 359 -15.28 -3.96 27.34
CA GLU A 359 -14.97 -5.38 27.21
C GLU A 359 -13.65 -5.77 27.90
N TYR A 360 -12.60 -4.96 27.73
CA TYR A 360 -11.23 -5.30 28.16
C TYR A 360 -10.68 -4.40 29.28
N SER A 361 -11.43 -3.37 29.70
CA SER A 361 -11.12 -2.51 30.86
C SER A 361 -9.64 -2.09 30.92
N GLU A 362 -8.94 -2.47 31.98
CA GLU A 362 -7.55 -2.11 32.27
C GLU A 362 -6.56 -2.52 31.16
N THR A 363 -6.78 -3.67 30.49
CA THR A 363 -5.92 -4.10 29.38
C THR A 363 -6.00 -3.11 28.22
N PHE A 364 -7.21 -2.65 27.87
CA PHE A 364 -7.39 -1.69 26.80
C PHE A 364 -6.66 -0.38 27.10
N GLU A 365 -6.83 0.16 28.31
CA GLU A 365 -6.18 1.39 28.74
C GLU A 365 -4.64 1.30 28.70
N LYS A 366 -4.08 0.16 29.11
CA LYS A 366 -2.61 -0.05 29.05
C LYS A 366 -2.11 -0.15 27.61
N LEU A 367 -2.88 -0.76 26.71
CA LEU A 367 -2.54 -0.86 25.28
C LEU A 367 -2.65 0.48 24.54
N THR A 368 -3.46 1.42 25.02
CA THR A 368 -3.68 2.74 24.38
C THR A 368 -2.75 3.85 24.88
N THR A 369 -1.87 3.54 25.84
CA THR A 369 -0.81 4.45 26.32
C THR A 369 0.14 4.91 25.20
N PRO A 370 0.92 5.99 25.39
CA PRO A 370 1.93 6.44 24.43
C PRO A 370 2.90 5.36 23.99
N SER A 371 3.31 4.45 24.88
CA SER A 371 4.18 3.32 24.56
C SER A 371 3.47 2.10 23.96
N GLY A 372 2.14 2.00 24.06
CA GLY A 372 1.36 0.84 23.64
C GLY A 372 1.08 0.75 22.14
N VAL A 373 0.74 -0.46 21.68
CA VAL A 373 0.46 -0.80 20.27
C VAL A 373 -0.82 -0.15 19.74
N LEU A 374 -1.77 0.18 20.63
CA LEU A 374 -3.02 0.85 20.30
C LEU A 374 -3.02 2.32 20.70
N HIS A 375 -1.84 2.96 20.74
CA HIS A 375 -1.70 4.38 21.09
C HIS A 375 -2.79 5.23 20.41
N LEU A 376 -3.56 5.98 21.21
CA LEU A 376 -4.82 6.62 20.78
C LEU A 376 -4.70 7.37 19.44
N GLY A 377 -3.77 8.32 19.34
CA GLY A 377 -3.63 9.13 18.12
C GLY A 377 -3.05 8.35 16.94
N MET A 378 -2.09 7.46 17.21
CA MET A 378 -1.44 6.69 16.13
C MET A 378 -2.39 5.64 15.55
N ARG A 379 -3.16 4.94 16.39
CA ARG A 379 -4.12 3.93 15.95
C ARG A 379 -5.15 4.53 14.99
N PHE A 380 -5.77 5.66 15.36
CA PHE A 380 -6.73 6.31 14.44
C PHE A 380 -6.11 6.77 13.12
N TYR A 381 -4.86 7.25 13.15
CA TYR A 381 -4.15 7.59 11.93
C TYR A 381 -3.91 6.34 11.06
N LEU A 382 -3.51 5.22 11.67
CA LEU A 382 -3.37 3.92 11.00
C LEU A 382 -4.69 3.39 10.47
N ASP A 383 -5.80 3.58 11.18
CA ASP A 383 -7.15 3.21 10.73
C ASP A 383 -7.57 4.05 9.53
N SER A 384 -7.21 5.34 9.52
CA SER A 384 -7.42 6.22 8.37
C SER A 384 -6.61 5.75 7.16
N ARG A 385 -5.37 5.29 7.37
CA ARG A 385 -4.54 4.69 6.31
C ARG A 385 -5.12 3.37 5.79
N LEU A 386 -5.56 2.49 6.69
CA LEU A 386 -6.24 1.25 6.35
C LEU A 386 -7.53 1.50 5.57
N PHE A 387 -8.34 2.44 6.02
CA PHE A 387 -9.54 2.91 5.33
C PHE A 387 -9.23 3.45 3.94
N GLY A 388 -8.13 4.20 3.78
CA GLY A 388 -7.65 4.67 2.49
C GLY A 388 -7.27 3.53 1.53
N ALA A 389 -6.55 2.53 2.01
CA ALA A 389 -6.21 1.35 1.21
C ALA A 389 -7.44 0.54 0.79
N ILE A 390 -8.40 0.35 1.71
CA ILE A 390 -9.69 -0.28 1.43
C ILE A 390 -10.50 0.53 0.41
N THR A 391 -10.48 1.86 0.53
CA THR A 391 -11.15 2.78 -0.39
C THR A 391 -10.56 2.68 -1.79
N ARG A 392 -9.24 2.58 -1.94
CA ARG A 392 -8.59 2.30 -3.24
C ARG A 392 -9.02 0.95 -3.81
N PHE A 393 -9.05 -0.12 -3.01
CA PHE A 393 -9.59 -1.41 -3.45
C PHE A 393 -11.04 -1.30 -3.95
N TYR A 394 -11.88 -0.53 -3.27
CA TYR A 394 -13.25 -0.29 -3.67
C TYR A 394 -13.44 0.73 -4.80
N GLY A 395 -12.43 1.55 -5.08
CA GLY A 395 -12.46 2.67 -6.03
C GLY A 395 -13.29 3.86 -5.57
N ARG A 396 -13.88 3.82 -4.36
CA ARG A 396 -14.69 4.89 -3.76
C ARG A 396 -14.93 4.63 -2.27
N VAL A 397 -15.27 5.68 -1.54
CA VAL A 397 -15.68 5.59 -0.13
C VAL A 397 -16.99 4.83 0.00
N THR A 398 -17.06 3.87 0.93
CA THR A 398 -18.27 3.07 1.17
C THR A 398 -18.42 2.73 2.66
N ASP A 399 -19.65 2.47 3.11
CA ASP A 399 -19.90 2.00 4.48
C ASP A 399 -19.29 0.63 4.76
N ARG A 400 -19.15 -0.20 3.72
CA ARG A 400 -18.45 -1.47 3.82
C ARG A 400 -16.98 -1.27 4.19
N ALA A 401 -16.33 -0.22 3.69
CA ALA A 401 -14.95 0.09 4.03
C ALA A 401 -14.79 0.38 5.53
N VAL A 402 -15.70 1.16 6.12
CA VAL A 402 -15.70 1.43 7.57
C VAL A 402 -15.91 0.14 8.36
N LYS A 403 -16.85 -0.70 7.92
CA LYS A 403 -17.11 -2.00 8.54
C LYS A 403 -15.90 -2.93 8.48
N ASP A 404 -15.19 -2.97 7.34
CA ASP A 404 -14.00 -3.82 7.21
C ASP A 404 -12.83 -3.31 8.09
N VAL A 405 -12.65 -1.99 8.26
CA VAL A 405 -11.70 -1.44 9.26
C VAL A 405 -12.07 -1.92 10.66
N ARG A 406 -13.34 -1.75 11.04
CA ARG A 406 -13.86 -2.18 12.34
C ARG A 406 -13.65 -3.68 12.60
N GLU A 407 -13.93 -4.54 11.62
CA GLU A 407 -13.71 -6.00 11.72
C GLU A 407 -12.21 -6.33 11.93
N ILE A 408 -11.31 -5.61 11.24
CA ILE A 408 -9.86 -5.76 11.40
C ILE A 408 -9.40 -5.27 12.78
N ASP A 409 -9.88 -4.12 13.25
CA ASP A 409 -9.50 -3.56 14.56
C ASP A 409 -9.98 -4.41 15.73
N ASP A 410 -11.19 -4.98 15.64
CA ASP A 410 -11.70 -5.94 16.62
C ASP A 410 -10.78 -7.16 16.70
N THR A 411 -10.36 -7.65 15.54
CA THR A 411 -9.42 -8.78 15.46
C THR A 411 -8.08 -8.46 16.11
N ILE A 412 -7.49 -7.30 15.78
CA ILE A 412 -6.23 -6.83 16.37
C ILE A 412 -6.39 -6.73 17.90
N LEU A 413 -7.44 -6.05 18.40
CA LEU A 413 -7.64 -5.89 19.83
C LEU A 413 -7.76 -7.22 20.56
N ASN A 414 -8.51 -8.16 20.00
CA ASN A 414 -8.69 -9.49 20.59
C ASN A 414 -7.35 -10.23 20.72
N GLU A 415 -6.53 -10.22 19.67
CA GLU A 415 -5.21 -10.86 19.65
C GLU A 415 -4.28 -10.22 20.68
N TRP A 416 -4.18 -8.89 20.70
CA TRP A 416 -3.31 -8.18 21.62
C TRP A 416 -3.76 -8.28 23.07
N ASN A 417 -5.06 -8.43 23.34
CA ASN A 417 -5.56 -8.72 24.68
C ASN A 417 -5.07 -10.09 25.19
N VAL A 418 -5.03 -11.11 24.33
CA VAL A 418 -4.47 -12.42 24.71
C VAL A 418 -2.96 -12.32 24.97
N VAL A 419 -2.22 -11.66 24.07
CA VAL A 419 -0.78 -11.41 24.25
C VAL A 419 -0.51 -10.68 25.56
N PHE A 420 -1.31 -9.65 25.87
CA PHE A 420 -1.18 -8.89 27.10
C PHE A 420 -1.35 -9.77 28.34
N GLY A 421 -2.42 -10.58 28.38
CA GLY A 421 -2.67 -11.51 29.49
C GLY A 421 -1.54 -12.51 29.73
N GLU A 422 -0.86 -12.94 28.66
CA GLU A 422 0.33 -13.79 28.77
C GLU A 422 1.56 -13.02 29.28
N LEU A 423 1.78 -11.80 28.79
CA LEU A 423 2.90 -10.96 29.21
C LEU A 423 2.81 -10.57 30.68
N VAL A 424 1.63 -10.34 31.24
CA VAL A 424 1.44 -10.15 32.69
C VAL A 424 2.10 -11.27 33.50
N ARG A 425 2.03 -12.52 32.99
CA ARG A 425 2.61 -13.69 33.66
C ARG A 425 4.09 -13.88 33.39
N LYS A 426 4.53 -13.60 32.15
CA LYS A 426 5.90 -13.92 31.69
C LYS A 426 6.91 -12.78 31.79
N ARG A 427 6.44 -11.53 31.70
CA ARG A 427 7.24 -10.29 31.61
C ARG A 427 6.53 -9.10 32.27
N PRO A 428 6.31 -9.14 33.60
CA PRO A 428 5.57 -8.11 34.32
C PRO A 428 6.22 -6.72 34.19
N GLU A 429 7.53 -6.63 33.96
CA GLU A 429 8.26 -5.38 33.79
C GLU A 429 7.77 -4.52 32.61
N VAL A 430 7.32 -5.15 31.52
CA VAL A 430 6.73 -4.45 30.36
C VAL A 430 5.40 -3.83 30.74
N ILE A 431 4.59 -4.55 31.52
CA ILE A 431 3.28 -4.11 31.98
C ILE A 431 3.42 -2.97 32.99
N MET A 432 4.34 -3.08 33.94
CA MET A 432 4.61 -2.04 34.94
C MET A 432 5.01 -0.71 34.28
N LYS A 433 5.70 -0.73 33.14
CA LYS A 433 6.03 0.49 32.39
C LYS A 433 4.77 1.15 31.83
N LEU A 434 3.89 0.37 31.20
CA LEU A 434 2.63 0.87 30.65
C LEU A 434 1.70 1.39 31.76
N GLU A 435 1.67 0.70 32.91
CA GLU A 435 0.89 1.08 34.08
C GLU A 435 1.36 2.41 34.68
N LYS A 436 2.67 2.57 34.90
CA LYS A 436 3.26 3.84 35.35
C LYS A 436 3.01 5.00 34.37
N GLU A 437 2.98 4.73 33.07
CA GLU A 437 2.60 5.73 32.08
C GLU A 437 1.12 6.10 32.21
N TYR A 438 0.23 5.11 32.30
CA TYR A 438 -1.21 5.32 32.46
C TYR A 438 -1.56 6.13 33.72
N GLU A 439 -0.98 5.80 34.88
CA GLU A 439 -1.22 6.49 36.15
C GLU A 439 -0.87 7.98 36.12
N ARG A 440 0.09 8.40 35.29
CA ARG A 440 0.49 9.81 35.16
C ARG A 440 -0.57 10.70 34.52
N TYR A 441 -1.53 10.12 33.80
CA TYR A 441 -2.55 10.86 33.03
C TYR A 441 -3.93 10.87 33.71
N ILE A 442 -4.04 10.36 34.94
CA ILE A 442 -5.33 10.14 35.61
C ILE A 442 -5.53 11.12 36.77
N PRO A 443 -6.55 12.00 36.70
CA PRO A 443 -7.01 12.74 37.88
C PRO A 443 -7.59 11.80 38.94
N TYR A 444 -7.43 12.13 40.22
CA TYR A 444 -8.00 11.36 41.34
C TYR A 444 -9.54 11.30 41.39
N ASP A 445 -10.24 12.20 40.69
CA ASP A 445 -11.70 12.24 40.60
C ASP A 445 -12.22 11.45 39.38
N ALA A 446 -12.99 10.40 39.62
CA ALA A 446 -13.54 9.52 38.60
C ALA A 446 -14.40 10.23 37.54
N ARG A 447 -15.14 11.29 37.90
CA ARG A 447 -15.94 12.06 36.92
C ARG A 447 -15.06 12.93 36.05
N ALA A 448 -14.07 13.59 36.65
CA ALA A 448 -13.09 14.39 35.92
C ALA A 448 -12.23 13.52 35.00
N GLN A 449 -11.80 12.35 35.47
CA GLN A 449 -11.07 11.36 34.67
C GLN A 449 -11.87 10.95 33.44
N LYS A 450 -13.15 10.58 33.61
CA LYS A 450 -14.01 10.19 32.49
C LYS A 450 -14.22 11.33 31.49
N ALA A 451 -14.39 12.57 31.95
CA ALA A 451 -14.52 13.72 31.07
C ALA A 451 -13.22 14.02 30.30
N LEU A 452 -12.06 13.97 30.96
CA LEU A 452 -10.75 14.16 30.34
C LEU A 452 -10.45 13.05 29.32
N GLN A 453 -10.86 11.81 29.61
CA GLN A 453 -10.76 10.68 28.69
C GLN A 453 -11.57 10.89 27.41
N ILE A 454 -12.82 11.38 27.52
CA ILE A 454 -13.64 11.74 26.36
C ILE A 454 -12.95 12.83 25.53
N PHE A 455 -12.34 13.82 26.19
CA PHE A 455 -11.58 14.86 25.49
C PHE A 455 -10.37 14.29 24.75
N HIS A 456 -9.56 13.45 25.41
CA HIS A 456 -8.42 12.77 24.79
C HIS A 456 -8.84 11.95 23.57
N ASP A 457 -9.98 11.27 23.64
CA ASP A 457 -10.49 10.50 22.51
C ASP A 457 -10.80 11.40 21.32
N LEU A 458 -11.57 12.46 21.54
CA LEU A 458 -11.92 13.42 20.49
C LEU A 458 -10.66 14.06 19.90
N ALA A 459 -9.76 14.56 20.75
CA ALA A 459 -8.52 15.22 20.34
C ALA A 459 -7.61 14.29 19.52
N SER A 460 -7.51 13.02 19.90
CA SER A 460 -6.69 12.03 19.17
C SER A 460 -7.22 11.69 17.76
N THR A 461 -8.49 12.02 17.49
CA THR A 461 -9.10 11.86 16.16
C THR A 461 -9.07 13.14 15.33
N SER A 462 -8.53 14.22 15.91
CA SER A 462 -8.40 15.51 15.26
C SER A 462 -6.97 15.68 14.69
N PRO A 463 -6.82 16.14 13.44
CA PRO A 463 -5.51 16.33 12.81
C PRO A 463 -4.60 17.33 13.54
N LEU A 464 -5.20 18.28 14.26
CA LEU A 464 -4.51 19.34 15.02
C LEU A 464 -4.65 19.15 16.54
N GLY A 465 -5.27 18.05 17.00
CA GLY A 465 -5.63 17.87 18.40
C GLY A 465 -6.71 18.84 18.90
N GLU A 466 -7.30 19.65 18.00
CA GLU A 466 -8.36 20.60 18.30
C GLU A 466 -9.70 19.89 18.47
N VAL A 467 -10.42 20.22 19.53
CA VAL A 467 -11.80 19.76 19.79
C VAL A 467 -12.67 20.99 20.00
N THR A 468 -13.82 21.09 19.34
CA THR A 468 -14.72 22.21 19.59
C THR A 468 -15.45 22.03 20.91
N ARG A 469 -15.78 23.14 21.57
CA ARG A 469 -16.51 23.12 22.85
C ARG A 469 -17.86 22.42 22.71
N GLU A 470 -18.57 22.63 21.60
CA GLU A 470 -19.85 21.98 21.29
C GLU A 470 -19.69 20.48 21.09
N GLU A 471 -18.62 20.06 20.39
CA GLU A 471 -18.31 18.65 20.18
C GLU A 471 -18.02 17.94 21.50
N PHE A 472 -17.21 18.56 22.35
CA PHE A 472 -16.89 18.00 23.66
C PHE A 472 -18.12 17.90 24.56
N LEU A 473 -18.94 18.95 24.61
CA LEU A 473 -20.19 18.97 25.36
C LEU A 473 -21.14 17.86 24.89
N SER A 474 -21.39 17.79 23.58
CA SER A 474 -22.26 16.77 22.99
C SER A 474 -21.78 15.35 23.33
N GLU A 475 -20.48 15.09 23.25
CA GLU A 475 -19.94 13.77 23.55
C GLU A 475 -20.02 13.43 25.05
N MET A 476 -19.85 14.40 25.94
CA MET A 476 -20.10 14.20 27.38
C MET A 476 -21.56 13.87 27.67
N LEU A 477 -22.52 14.56 27.05
CA LEU A 477 -23.95 14.28 27.22
C LEU A 477 -24.30 12.85 26.79
N LYS A 478 -23.79 12.39 25.64
CA LYS A 478 -23.97 11.00 25.16
C LYS A 478 -23.39 9.96 26.13
N ASN A 479 -22.39 10.34 26.94
CA ASN A 479 -21.75 9.48 27.93
C ASN A 479 -22.36 9.61 29.34
N GLY A 480 -23.52 10.26 29.45
CA GLY A 480 -24.35 10.30 30.66
C GLY A 480 -24.09 11.48 31.60
N PHE A 481 -23.37 12.51 31.16
CA PHE A 481 -23.21 13.74 31.95
C PHE A 481 -24.45 14.64 31.83
N ASN A 482 -24.77 15.36 32.90
CA ASN A 482 -25.71 16.48 32.84
C ASN A 482 -25.03 17.70 32.21
N GLU A 483 -25.74 18.48 31.40
CA GLU A 483 -25.26 19.68 30.72
C GLU A 483 -24.59 20.68 31.67
N ARG A 484 -25.20 20.95 32.83
CA ARG A 484 -24.64 21.88 33.82
C ARG A 484 -23.31 21.38 34.39
N ASP A 485 -23.23 20.07 34.69
CA ASP A 485 -22.02 19.44 35.23
C ASP A 485 -20.91 19.40 34.17
N ALA A 486 -21.26 19.10 32.92
CA ALA A 486 -20.35 19.06 31.79
C ALA A 486 -19.73 20.45 31.54
N LEU A 487 -20.53 21.51 31.51
CA LEU A 487 -20.04 22.89 31.36
C LEU A 487 -19.12 23.30 32.51
N ASN A 488 -19.49 22.97 33.75
CA ASN A 488 -18.64 23.24 34.93
C ASN A 488 -17.29 22.51 34.85
N LEU A 489 -17.27 21.27 34.34
CA LEU A 489 -16.03 20.50 34.17
C LEU A 489 -15.14 21.08 33.07
N ILE A 490 -15.71 21.54 31.94
CA ILE A 490 -14.96 22.24 30.88
C ILE A 490 -14.26 23.47 31.46
N GLU A 491 -15.00 24.34 32.15
CA GLU A 491 -14.44 25.55 32.78
C GLU A 491 -13.37 25.20 33.81
N LYS A 492 -13.60 24.15 34.62
CA LYS A 492 -12.62 23.67 35.60
C LYS A 492 -11.34 23.21 34.90
N PHE A 493 -11.41 22.47 33.80
CA PHE A 493 -10.24 22.03 33.05
C PHE A 493 -9.46 23.17 32.42
N ILE A 494 -10.14 24.21 31.94
CA ILE A 494 -9.50 25.43 31.42
C ILE A 494 -8.80 26.17 32.57
N ALA A 495 -9.49 26.40 33.69
CA ALA A 495 -8.96 27.11 34.84
C ALA A 495 -7.77 26.39 35.51
N THR A 496 -7.77 25.06 35.50
CA THR A 496 -6.70 24.23 36.09
C THR A 496 -5.57 23.93 35.11
N GLY A 497 -5.69 24.33 33.84
CA GLY A 497 -4.64 24.17 32.84
C GLY A 497 -4.51 22.76 32.27
N TYR A 498 -5.56 21.94 32.30
CA TYR A 498 -5.60 20.67 31.54
C TYR A 498 -5.95 20.91 30.07
N ILE A 499 -6.75 21.95 29.79
CA ILE A 499 -7.22 22.32 28.46
C ILE A 499 -6.90 23.80 28.24
N TYR A 500 -6.41 24.14 27.05
CA TYR A 500 -6.17 25.49 26.59
C TYR A 500 -7.20 25.89 25.52
N GLU A 501 -7.70 27.12 25.57
CA GLU A 501 -8.59 27.68 24.56
C GLU A 501 -7.85 28.76 23.74
N PRO A 502 -7.12 28.39 22.67
CA PRO A 502 -6.39 29.36 21.83
C PRO A 502 -7.30 30.37 21.13
N PHE A 503 -8.52 29.95 20.79
CA PHE A 503 -9.55 30.76 20.14
C PHE A 503 -10.90 30.40 20.75
N PRO A 504 -11.86 31.35 20.81
CA PRO A 504 -13.19 31.09 21.34
C PRO A 504 -13.83 29.84 20.71
N GLY A 505 -14.21 28.88 21.54
CA GLY A 505 -14.84 27.61 21.17
C GLY A 505 -13.88 26.50 20.74
N LYS A 506 -12.56 26.76 20.62
CA LYS A 506 -11.56 25.74 20.24
C LYS A 506 -10.73 25.33 21.44
N LEU A 507 -10.75 24.05 21.78
CA LEU A 507 -10.07 23.48 22.94
C LEU A 507 -8.90 22.58 22.51
N ILE A 508 -7.77 22.66 23.21
CA ILE A 508 -6.57 21.83 22.99
C ILE A 508 -6.07 21.30 24.33
N LEU A 509 -5.56 20.06 24.38
CA LEU A 509 -4.90 19.52 25.57
C LEU A 509 -3.57 20.22 25.86
N ILE A 510 -3.35 20.59 27.11
CA ILE A 510 -2.02 20.99 27.59
C ILE A 510 -1.28 19.69 27.99
N ARG A 511 -0.13 19.43 27.35
CA ARG A 511 0.65 18.20 27.53
C ARG A 511 1.61 18.25 28.72
#